data_AF-A0A538EVI4-F1
#
_entry.id   AF-A0A538EVI4-F1
#
_cell.length_a   1.000
_cell.length_b   1.000
_cell.length_c   1.000
_cell.angle_alpha   90.00
_cell.angle_beta   90.00
_cell.angle_gamma   90.00
#
_symmetry.space_group_name_H-M   'P 1'
#
loop_
_entity.id
_entity.type
_entity.pdbx_description
1 polymer ?
#
loop_
_entity_poly.entity_id
_entity_poly.type
_entity_poly.pdbx_seq_one_letter_code
_entity_poly.pdbx_strand_id
1 'polypeptide(L)'
;SPFPEVPFFSRTHIVFSLAWSLGIEEKFYLLWPLLAFVLLRRRARRRLGLALALAFVLQIPIAFGSSGRALAPYSAILAGCILAFLMHNRSSFARLSRFGSTPFFLGAAALLVVVHGLTHVFNPTAPGFRVAAAWYYLPYSLAAALVVCALALRAGGSGWLESAPMRFAGRVSYPLYLTHPLGLAAAAMVVAPGGLATELVYLAVGIVLSLALAYGIHRVVEKPLIRSGKRLAGRVSERAPEPIAAPGLAPVTN
;
A
#
# COMPACT_ATOMS: atom_id res chain seq x y z
N SER A 1 2.45 10.75 -23.23
CA SER A 1 1.69 9.65 -22.58
C SER A 1 0.21 9.88 -22.85
N PRO A 2 -0.55 8.92 -23.42
CA PRO A 2 -1.99 9.07 -23.63
C PRO A 2 -2.81 8.96 -22.34
N PHE A 3 -2.18 8.63 -21.21
CA PHE A 3 -2.78 8.68 -19.88
C PHE A 3 -2.18 9.87 -19.11
N PRO A 4 -2.94 10.96 -18.88
CA PRO A 4 -2.48 12.15 -18.14
C PRO A 4 -2.44 11.92 -16.61
N GLU A 5 -2.16 10.69 -16.18
CA GLU A 5 -2.04 10.33 -14.77
C GLU A 5 -0.62 10.58 -14.24
N VAL A 6 0.34 10.77 -15.14
CA VAL A 6 1.62 11.35 -14.81
C VAL A 6 1.44 12.86 -14.97
N PRO A 7 1.43 13.66 -13.88
CA PRO A 7 1.51 15.09 -14.02
C PRO A 7 2.90 15.38 -14.60
N PHE A 8 2.99 15.48 -15.92
CA PHE A 8 4.04 16.28 -16.52
C PHE A 8 3.68 17.72 -16.18
N PHE A 9 4.27 18.17 -15.07
CA PHE A 9 4.26 19.52 -14.54
C PHE A 9 4.70 20.51 -15.63
N SER A 10 3.76 21.00 -16.45
CA SER A 10 4.02 22.16 -17.28
C SER A 10 3.74 23.47 -16.54
N ARG A 11 3.01 23.47 -15.41
CA ARG A 11 2.93 24.59 -14.46
C ARG A 11 2.71 24.09 -13.02
N THR A 12 3.66 24.44 -12.15
CA THR A 12 3.63 24.58 -10.68
C THR A 12 2.28 24.35 -9.96
N HIS A 13 2.02 23.12 -9.52
CA HIS A 13 1.21 22.85 -8.33
C HIS A 13 1.83 21.72 -7.52
N ILE A 14 2.89 22.07 -6.78
CA ILE A 14 3.68 21.15 -5.91
C ILE A 14 2.78 20.43 -4.89
N VAL A 15 1.67 21.05 -4.48
CA VAL A 15 0.78 20.57 -3.40
C VAL A 15 0.11 19.24 -3.71
N PHE A 16 -0.31 18.97 -4.96
CA PHE A 16 -1.00 17.72 -5.32
C PHE A 16 -0.11 16.70 -6.01
N SER A 17 1.19 16.97 -6.12
CA SER A 17 2.16 16.05 -6.72
C SER A 17 2.16 14.67 -6.04
N LEU A 18 1.83 14.62 -4.74
CA LEU A 18 1.72 13.39 -3.94
C LEU A 18 0.42 12.61 -4.16
N ALA A 19 -0.63 13.23 -4.70
CA ALA A 19 -1.92 12.56 -4.89
C ALA A 19 -1.90 11.53 -6.04
N TRP A 20 -0.76 11.37 -6.73
CA TRP A 20 -0.61 10.40 -7.81
C TRP A 20 -0.85 8.95 -7.36
N SER A 21 -0.36 8.55 -6.17
CA SER A 21 -0.61 7.20 -5.65
C SER A 21 -2.04 7.05 -5.18
N LEU A 22 -2.62 8.12 -4.59
CA LEU A 22 -4.02 8.15 -4.17
C LEU A 22 -4.97 7.93 -5.35
N GLY A 23 -4.73 8.60 -6.49
CA GLY A 23 -5.55 8.41 -7.69
C GLY A 23 -5.46 7.00 -8.27
N ILE A 24 -4.33 6.30 -8.10
CA ILE A 24 -4.18 4.89 -8.46
C ILE A 24 -5.00 4.00 -7.51
N GLU A 25 -4.87 4.24 -6.21
CA GLU A 25 -5.59 3.50 -5.17
C GLU A 25 -7.11 3.62 -5.34
N GLU A 26 -7.65 4.82 -5.56
CA GLU A 26 -9.08 5.06 -5.76
C GLU A 26 -9.64 4.26 -6.96
N LYS A 27 -8.97 4.32 -8.11
CA LYS A 27 -9.37 3.56 -9.30
C LYS A 27 -9.34 2.06 -9.05
N PHE A 28 -8.27 1.58 -8.41
CA PHE A 28 -8.14 0.18 -8.08
C PHE A 28 -9.23 -0.26 -7.09
N TYR A 29 -9.49 0.51 -6.03
CA TYR A 29 -10.48 0.19 -5.01
C TYR A 29 -11.93 0.34 -5.47
N LEU A 30 -12.20 1.06 -6.56
CA LEU A 30 -13.51 1.04 -7.21
C LEU A 30 -13.67 -0.19 -8.12
N LEU A 31 -12.68 -0.45 -8.98
CA LEU A 31 -12.78 -1.49 -10.00
C LEU A 31 -12.57 -2.91 -9.45
N TRP A 32 -11.57 -3.10 -8.60
CA TRP A 32 -11.18 -4.43 -8.13
C TRP A 32 -12.27 -5.12 -7.30
N PRO A 33 -12.93 -4.47 -6.32
CA PRO A 33 -14.03 -5.11 -5.59
C PRO A 33 -15.22 -5.47 -6.47
N LEU A 34 -15.56 -4.64 -7.47
CA LEU A 34 -16.59 -4.95 -8.44
C LEU A 34 -16.24 -6.22 -9.23
N LEU A 35 -15.01 -6.30 -9.75
CA LEU A 35 -14.52 -7.48 -10.48
C LEU A 35 -14.46 -8.73 -9.58
N ALA A 36 -13.80 -8.63 -8.43
CA ALA A 36 -13.50 -9.77 -7.57
C ALA A 36 -14.72 -10.23 -6.75
N PHE A 37 -15.45 -9.30 -6.11
CA PHE A 37 -16.47 -9.61 -5.12
C PHE A 37 -17.91 -9.44 -5.60
N VAL A 38 -18.15 -8.79 -6.73
CA VAL A 38 -19.48 -8.74 -7.36
C VAL A 38 -19.54 -9.74 -8.52
N LEU A 39 -18.70 -9.57 -9.54
CA LEU A 39 -18.73 -10.39 -10.76
C LEU A 39 -18.20 -11.81 -10.54
N LEU A 40 -17.11 -11.96 -9.77
CA LEU A 40 -16.48 -13.26 -9.49
C LEU A 40 -16.78 -13.83 -8.10
N ARG A 41 -17.85 -13.34 -7.44
CA ARG A 41 -18.18 -13.65 -6.04
C ARG A 41 -18.17 -15.16 -5.72
N ARG A 42 -18.78 -15.99 -6.59
CA ARG A 42 -18.89 -17.45 -6.41
C ARG A 42 -17.74 -18.27 -6.98
N ARG A 43 -16.73 -17.62 -7.59
CA ARG A 43 -15.71 -18.30 -8.40
C ARG A 43 -14.30 -17.99 -7.88
N ALA A 44 -13.99 -18.48 -6.68
CA ALA A 44 -12.72 -18.20 -5.98
C ALA A 44 -11.47 -18.48 -6.83
N ARG A 45 -11.43 -19.62 -7.55
CA ARG A 45 -10.31 -19.93 -8.47
C ARG A 45 -10.18 -18.92 -9.62
N ARG A 46 -11.30 -18.38 -10.12
CA ARG A 46 -11.28 -17.37 -11.19
C ARG A 46 -10.82 -16.00 -10.69
N ARG A 47 -11.07 -15.65 -9.42
CA ARG A 47 -10.50 -14.44 -8.81
C ARG A 47 -8.98 -14.48 -8.79
N LEU A 48 -8.41 -15.59 -8.33
CA LEU A 48 -6.96 -15.80 -8.32
C LEU A 48 -6.38 -15.82 -9.75
N GLY A 49 -7.03 -16.54 -10.67
CA GLY A 49 -6.63 -16.55 -12.08
C GLY A 49 -6.64 -15.17 -12.73
N LEU A 50 -7.69 -14.37 -12.48
CA LEU A 50 -7.77 -12.98 -12.95
C LEU A 50 -6.66 -12.11 -12.33
N ALA A 51 -6.43 -12.22 -11.02
CA ALA A 51 -5.38 -11.46 -10.34
C ALA A 51 -4.00 -11.76 -10.93
N LEU A 52 -3.68 -13.04 -11.15
CA LEU A 52 -2.44 -13.50 -11.77
C LEU A 52 -2.32 -13.01 -13.22
N ALA A 53 -3.40 -13.14 -14.01
CA ALA A 53 -3.42 -12.70 -15.40
C ALA A 53 -3.18 -11.18 -15.50
N LEU A 54 -3.87 -10.37 -14.68
CA LEU A 54 -3.65 -8.92 -14.65
C LEU A 54 -2.23 -8.58 -14.18
N ALA A 55 -1.75 -9.21 -13.11
CA ALA A 55 -0.40 -8.96 -12.60
C ALA A 55 0.68 -9.26 -13.66
N PHE A 56 0.48 -10.30 -14.46
CA PHE A 56 1.36 -10.67 -15.58
C PHE A 56 1.22 -9.73 -16.78
N VAL A 57 0.01 -9.45 -17.24
CA VAL A 57 -0.24 -8.58 -18.40
C VAL A 57 0.28 -7.17 -18.16
N LEU A 58 0.18 -6.65 -16.93
CA LEU A 58 0.73 -5.35 -16.58
C LEU A 58 2.27 -5.30 -16.68
N GLN A 59 2.98 -6.44 -16.64
CA GLN A 59 4.43 -6.46 -16.83
C GLN A 59 4.85 -6.12 -18.26
N ILE A 60 4.01 -6.38 -19.26
CA ILE A 60 4.33 -6.11 -20.67
C ILE A 60 4.59 -4.61 -20.89
N PRO A 61 3.63 -3.69 -20.65
CA PRO A 61 3.89 -2.27 -20.85
C PRO A 61 4.96 -1.74 -19.89
N ILE A 62 5.08 -2.29 -18.68
CA ILE A 62 6.15 -1.94 -17.74
C ILE A 62 7.51 -2.22 -18.40
N ALA A 63 7.75 -3.44 -18.88
CA ALA A 63 9.03 -3.89 -19.43
C ALA A 63 9.47 -3.12 -20.69
N PHE A 64 8.52 -2.73 -21.55
CA PHE A 64 8.84 -2.19 -22.89
C PHE A 64 8.65 -0.67 -23.03
N GLY A 65 8.11 0.05 -22.03
CA GLY A 65 7.74 1.44 -22.22
C GLY A 65 7.85 2.33 -20.98
N SER A 66 8.35 3.56 -21.19
CA SER A 66 8.40 4.59 -20.15
C SER A 66 7.02 4.96 -19.60
N SER A 67 5.97 4.83 -20.42
CA SER A 67 4.55 5.03 -20.04
C SER A 67 4.01 3.89 -19.18
N GLY A 68 4.54 2.67 -19.30
CA GLY A 68 4.10 1.53 -18.50
C GLY A 68 4.45 1.62 -17.02
N ARG A 69 5.39 2.50 -16.65
CA ARG A 69 5.74 2.75 -15.23
C ARG A 69 4.56 3.20 -14.38
N ALA A 70 3.59 3.91 -14.98
CA ALA A 70 2.35 4.28 -14.28
C ALA A 70 1.51 3.06 -13.85
N LEU A 71 1.73 1.90 -14.48
CA LEU A 71 1.04 0.65 -14.20
C LEU A 71 1.74 -0.19 -13.11
N ALA A 72 2.98 0.14 -12.75
CA ALA A 72 3.75 -0.62 -11.77
C ALA A 72 3.07 -0.72 -10.38
N PRO A 73 2.48 0.35 -9.82
CA PRO A 73 1.81 0.26 -8.51
C PRO A 73 0.61 -0.70 -8.53
N TYR A 74 -0.13 -0.78 -9.64
CA TYR A 74 -1.23 -1.74 -9.77
C TYR A 74 -0.73 -3.19 -9.67
N SER A 75 0.44 -3.48 -10.25
CA SER A 75 1.05 -4.81 -10.15
C SER A 75 1.45 -5.17 -8.70
N ALA A 76 1.93 -4.19 -7.92
CA ALA A 76 2.26 -4.37 -6.51
C ALA A 76 1.02 -4.64 -5.65
N ILE A 77 -0.07 -3.89 -5.87
CA ILE A 77 -1.35 -4.10 -5.17
C ILE A 77 -1.93 -5.48 -5.52
N LEU A 78 -1.84 -5.89 -6.81
CA LEU A 78 -2.26 -7.22 -7.24
C LEU A 78 -1.45 -8.34 -6.60
N ALA A 79 -0.14 -8.16 -6.39
CA ALA A 79 0.68 -9.13 -5.65
C ALA A 79 0.14 -9.34 -4.22
N GLY A 80 -0.25 -8.26 -3.54
CA GLY A 80 -0.95 -8.33 -2.25
C GLY A 80 -2.31 -9.04 -2.32
N CYS A 81 -3.11 -8.77 -3.37
CA CYS A 81 -4.40 -9.45 -3.58
C CYS A 81 -4.22 -10.95 -3.82
N ILE A 82 -3.23 -11.34 -4.62
CA ILE A 82 -2.86 -12.74 -4.87
C ILE A 82 -2.49 -13.41 -3.56
N LEU A 83 -1.63 -12.78 -2.76
CA LEU A 83 -1.23 -13.28 -1.44
C LEU A 83 -2.45 -13.47 -0.53
N ALA A 84 -3.35 -12.49 -0.46
CA ALA A 84 -4.57 -12.57 0.33
C ALA A 84 -5.47 -13.76 -0.11
N PHE A 85 -5.65 -13.98 -1.42
CA PHE A 85 -6.41 -15.12 -1.92
C PHE A 85 -5.74 -16.47 -1.63
N LEU A 86 -4.41 -16.53 -1.69
CA LEU A 86 -3.66 -17.72 -1.32
C LEU A 86 -3.79 -18.02 0.17
N MET A 87 -3.77 -17.00 1.03
CA MET A 87 -3.95 -17.15 2.47
C MET A 87 -5.40 -17.49 2.87
N HIS A 88 -6.38 -17.10 2.06
CA HIS A 88 -7.80 -17.40 2.34
C HIS A 88 -8.15 -18.88 2.15
N ASN A 89 -7.45 -19.60 1.26
CA ASN A 89 -7.71 -21.02 1.02
C ASN A 89 -6.91 -21.90 2.00
N ARG A 90 -7.59 -22.76 2.77
CA ARG A 90 -6.97 -23.65 3.78
C ARG A 90 -5.77 -24.45 3.26
N SER A 91 -5.87 -25.03 2.06
CA SER A 91 -4.78 -25.87 1.52
C SER A 91 -3.55 -25.05 1.09
N SER A 92 -3.76 -23.83 0.62
CA SER A 92 -2.67 -22.90 0.30
C SER A 92 -2.09 -22.26 1.56
N PHE A 93 -2.93 -21.92 2.54
CA PHE A 93 -2.51 -21.42 3.84
C PHE A 93 -1.59 -22.40 4.57
N ALA A 94 -1.93 -23.69 4.61
CA ALA A 94 -1.09 -24.71 5.25
C ALA A 94 0.30 -24.86 4.60
N ARG A 95 0.42 -24.55 3.30
CA ARG A 95 1.71 -24.51 2.59
C ARG A 95 2.47 -23.23 2.93
N LEU A 96 1.77 -22.09 2.91
CA LEU A 96 2.35 -20.77 3.17
C LEU A 96 2.79 -20.61 4.62
N SER A 97 2.09 -21.19 5.61
CA SER A 97 2.38 -21.03 7.04
C SER A 97 3.82 -21.40 7.43
N ARG A 98 4.48 -22.24 6.63
CA ARG A 98 5.91 -22.57 6.76
C ARG A 98 6.84 -21.37 6.60
N PHE A 99 6.37 -20.32 5.92
CA PHE A 99 7.09 -19.06 5.70
C PHE A 99 6.95 -18.07 6.87
N GLY A 100 6.20 -18.41 7.92
CA GLY A 100 6.13 -17.63 9.16
C GLY A 100 7.33 -17.81 10.09
N SER A 101 8.48 -18.32 9.61
CA SER A 101 9.67 -18.53 10.44
C SER A 101 10.57 -17.30 10.48
N THR A 102 11.29 -17.09 11.59
CA THR A 102 12.26 -15.97 11.72
C THR A 102 13.34 -15.99 10.64
N PRO A 103 13.95 -17.13 10.26
CA PRO A 103 14.93 -17.17 9.18
C PRO A 103 14.34 -16.74 7.83
N PHE A 104 13.10 -17.13 7.53
CA PHE A 104 12.43 -16.72 6.30
C PHE A 104 12.16 -15.21 6.28
N PHE A 105 11.68 -14.65 7.40
CA PHE A 105 11.50 -13.21 7.52
C PHE A 105 12.80 -12.44 7.31
N LEU A 106 13.90 -12.86 7.95
CA LEU A 106 15.21 -12.23 7.79
C LEU A 106 15.72 -12.35 6.36
N GLY A 107 15.54 -13.52 5.72
CA GLY A 107 15.89 -13.72 4.31
C GLY A 107 15.07 -12.83 3.37
N ALA A 108 13.77 -12.70 3.59
CA ALA A 108 12.90 -11.81 2.81
C ALA A 108 13.25 -10.33 3.02
N ALA A 109 13.56 -9.92 4.26
CA ALA A 109 13.99 -8.57 4.58
C ALA A 109 15.35 -8.25 3.96
N ALA A 110 16.32 -9.18 4.03
CA ALA A 110 17.62 -9.04 3.38
C ALA A 110 17.46 -8.95 1.86
N LEU A 111 16.61 -9.78 1.25
CA LEU A 111 16.30 -9.69 -0.18
C LEU A 111 15.73 -8.32 -0.54
N LEU A 112 14.78 -7.80 0.24
CA LEU A 112 14.22 -6.47 0.02
C LEU A 112 15.30 -5.37 0.09
N VAL A 113 16.19 -5.44 1.08
CA VAL A 113 17.32 -4.51 1.23
C VAL A 113 18.29 -4.62 0.05
N VAL A 114 18.65 -5.84 -0.38
CA VAL A 114 19.53 -6.06 -1.52
C VAL A 114 18.88 -5.49 -2.79
N VAL A 115 17.65 -5.87 -3.08
CA VAL A 115 16.90 -5.37 -4.23
C VAL A 115 16.85 -3.85 -4.18
N HIS A 116 16.51 -3.24 -3.05
CA HIS A 116 16.56 -1.80 -2.86
C HIS A 116 17.93 -1.19 -3.13
N GLY A 117 19.01 -1.73 -2.55
CA GLY A 117 20.38 -1.26 -2.78
C GLY A 117 20.81 -1.33 -4.25
N LEU A 118 20.39 -2.37 -4.98
CA LEU A 118 20.67 -2.50 -6.42
C LEU A 118 20.10 -1.34 -7.24
N THR A 119 19.05 -0.65 -6.79
CA THR A 119 18.57 0.57 -7.47
C THR A 119 19.59 1.69 -7.48
N HIS A 120 20.38 1.81 -6.40
CA HIS A 120 21.39 2.83 -6.23
C HIS A 120 22.72 2.48 -6.91
N VAL A 121 23.01 1.18 -7.09
CA VAL A 121 24.24 0.71 -7.77
C VAL A 121 24.12 0.81 -9.29
N PHE A 122 22.98 0.39 -9.85
CA PHE A 122 22.80 0.35 -11.30
C PHE A 122 22.24 1.66 -11.90
N ASN A 123 21.79 2.61 -11.07
CA ASN A 123 21.40 3.96 -11.50
C ASN A 123 21.82 5.01 -10.44
N PRO A 124 23.14 5.29 -10.27
CA PRO A 124 23.64 6.08 -9.14
C PRO A 124 23.09 7.51 -9.04
N THR A 125 22.66 8.11 -10.15
CA THR A 125 22.25 9.50 -10.18
C THR A 125 21.32 9.77 -11.37
N ALA A 126 20.02 9.66 -11.17
CA ALA A 126 19.07 10.52 -11.86
C ALA A 126 18.45 11.42 -10.78
N PRO A 127 18.62 12.76 -10.84
CA PRO A 127 17.93 13.67 -9.95
C PRO A 127 16.42 13.45 -10.12
N GLY A 128 15.76 12.97 -9.06
CA GLY A 128 14.35 12.63 -9.07
C GLY A 128 14.06 11.15 -9.34
N PHE A 129 12.95 10.69 -8.76
CA PHE A 129 12.26 9.38 -8.85
C PHE A 129 12.27 8.72 -10.26
N ARG A 130 13.45 8.36 -10.76
CA ARG A 130 13.64 7.64 -12.00
C ARG A 130 14.46 6.41 -11.66
N VAL A 131 13.81 5.46 -10.96
CA VAL A 131 14.17 4.06 -11.18
C VAL A 131 13.82 3.78 -12.65
N ALA A 132 14.80 4.04 -13.52
CA ALA A 132 14.66 4.02 -14.97
C ALA A 132 14.40 2.58 -15.50
N ALA A 133 14.71 1.61 -14.65
CA ALA A 133 14.58 0.19 -14.89
C ALA A 133 13.18 -0.34 -14.54
N ALA A 134 12.33 -0.50 -15.54
CA ALA A 134 11.10 -1.27 -15.44
C ALA A 134 11.27 -2.66 -14.79
N TRP A 135 12.44 -3.27 -14.99
CA TRP A 135 12.80 -4.59 -14.47
C TRP A 135 12.91 -4.64 -12.94
N TYR A 136 12.95 -3.49 -12.24
CA TYR A 136 13.06 -3.43 -10.78
C TYR A 136 11.71 -3.59 -10.05
N TYR A 137 10.62 -3.08 -10.64
CA TYR A 137 9.34 -2.98 -9.94
C TYR A 137 8.80 -4.35 -9.49
N LEU A 138 8.95 -5.36 -10.34
CA LEU A 138 8.48 -6.71 -10.05
C LEU A 138 9.30 -7.37 -8.92
N PRO A 139 10.65 -7.45 -8.98
CA PRO A 139 11.47 -7.93 -7.87
C PRO A 139 11.20 -7.21 -6.55
N TYR A 140 11.04 -5.88 -6.57
CA TYR A 140 10.78 -5.12 -5.36
C TYR A 140 9.40 -5.44 -4.77
N SER A 141 8.37 -5.47 -5.62
CA SER A 141 7.00 -5.80 -5.19
C SER A 141 6.90 -7.22 -4.64
N LEU A 142 7.60 -8.18 -5.26
CA LEU A 142 7.69 -9.55 -4.78
C LEU A 142 8.42 -9.63 -3.44
N ALA A 143 9.59 -8.99 -3.31
CA ALA A 143 10.34 -8.97 -2.06
C ALA A 143 9.52 -8.35 -0.92
N ALA A 144 8.84 -7.23 -1.17
CA ALA A 144 7.93 -6.61 -0.22
C ALA A 144 6.76 -7.54 0.15
N ALA A 145 6.14 -8.21 -0.84
CA ALA A 145 5.07 -9.18 -0.60
C ALA A 145 5.54 -10.38 0.23
N LEU A 146 6.78 -10.85 0.05
CA LEU A 146 7.37 -11.92 0.87
C LEU A 146 7.58 -11.47 2.32
N VAL A 147 8.06 -10.24 2.55
CA VAL A 147 8.17 -9.66 3.90
C VAL A 147 6.81 -9.58 4.57
N VAL A 148 5.79 -9.07 3.86
CA VAL A 148 4.42 -8.99 4.36
C VAL A 148 3.85 -10.39 4.64
N CYS A 149 4.07 -11.36 3.76
CA CYS A 149 3.67 -12.76 3.95
C CYS A 149 4.31 -13.34 5.22
N ALA A 150 5.61 -13.18 5.39
CA ALA A 150 6.36 -13.68 6.53
C ALA A 150 5.85 -13.07 7.84
N LEU A 151 5.61 -11.75 7.86
CA LEU A 151 5.07 -11.03 9.01
C LEU A 151 3.64 -11.47 9.34
N ALA A 152 2.78 -11.60 8.34
CA ALA A 152 1.37 -11.98 8.53
C ALA A 152 1.19 -13.42 9.02
N LEU A 153 2.14 -14.31 8.72
CA LEU A 153 2.12 -15.71 9.12
C LEU A 153 2.91 -15.99 10.39
N ARG A 154 3.58 -14.98 10.95
CA ARG A 154 4.46 -15.17 12.10
C ARG A 154 3.64 -15.37 13.37
N ALA A 155 3.94 -16.45 14.09
CA ALA A 155 3.27 -16.76 15.36
C ALA A 155 3.83 -15.97 16.56
N GLY A 156 5.01 -15.36 16.46
CA GLY A 156 5.64 -14.64 17.56
C GLY A 156 6.66 -13.60 17.10
N GLY A 157 7.09 -12.72 18.01
CA GLY A 157 8.12 -11.71 17.81
C GLY A 157 7.71 -10.45 17.03
N SER A 158 6.48 -10.38 16.51
CA SER A 158 5.92 -9.20 15.83
C SER A 158 5.35 -8.17 16.83
N GLY A 159 5.39 -8.45 18.14
CA GLY A 159 4.83 -7.56 19.18
C GLY A 159 5.40 -6.14 19.19
N TRP A 160 6.60 -5.92 18.63
CA TRP A 160 7.13 -4.57 18.43
C TRP A 160 6.32 -3.75 17.41
N LEU A 161 5.68 -4.40 16.43
CA LEU A 161 4.74 -3.74 15.50
C LEU A 161 3.45 -3.32 16.19
N GLU A 162 3.10 -3.97 17.29
CA GLU A 162 1.94 -3.66 18.12
C GLU A 162 2.26 -2.65 19.23
N SER A 163 3.53 -2.26 19.37
CA SER A 163 3.97 -1.25 20.33
C SER A 163 3.23 0.08 20.17
N ALA A 164 3.16 0.87 21.25
CA ALA A 164 2.52 2.17 21.19
C ALA A 164 3.12 3.11 20.12
N PRO A 165 4.46 3.20 19.93
CA PRO A 165 5.06 4.01 18.87
C PRO A 165 4.67 3.53 17.47
N MET A 166 4.70 2.22 17.20
CA MET A 166 4.37 1.73 15.86
C MET A 166 2.88 1.90 15.54
N ARG A 167 2.00 1.67 16.53
CA ARG A 167 0.57 1.98 16.37
C ARG A 167 0.33 3.48 16.16
N PHE A 168 1.11 4.35 16.79
CA PHE A 168 1.03 5.79 16.55
C PHE A 168 1.46 6.13 15.11
N ALA A 169 2.63 5.64 14.68
CA ALA A 169 3.14 5.84 13.33
C ALA A 169 2.14 5.36 12.27
N GLY A 170 1.53 4.18 12.47
CA GLY A 170 0.50 3.65 11.59
C GLY A 170 -0.79 4.48 11.55
N ARG A 171 -1.16 5.17 12.64
CA ARG A 171 -2.37 6.02 12.67
C ARG A 171 -2.17 7.36 11.94
N VAL A 172 -0.96 7.91 11.96
CA VAL A 172 -0.66 9.20 11.32
C VAL A 172 0.01 9.05 9.96
N SER A 173 0.25 7.82 9.50
CA SER A 173 0.97 7.54 8.25
C SER A 173 0.29 8.17 7.03
N TYR A 174 -1.03 8.12 6.95
CA TYR A 174 -1.79 8.70 5.85
C TYR A 174 -1.68 10.24 5.78
N PRO A 175 -2.02 11.01 6.83
CA PRO A 175 -1.83 12.46 6.79
C PRO A 175 -0.35 12.84 6.67
N LEU A 176 0.56 12.07 7.27
CA LEU A 176 2.01 12.29 7.13
C LEU A 176 2.46 12.14 5.68
N TYR A 177 2.01 11.09 4.98
CA TYR A 177 2.30 10.92 3.56
C TYR A 177 1.87 12.14 2.75
N LEU A 178 0.66 12.66 3.01
CA LEU A 178 0.13 13.82 2.29
C LEU A 178 0.83 15.13 2.61
N THR A 179 1.33 15.31 3.83
CA THR A 179 1.80 16.64 4.29
C THR A 179 3.29 16.73 4.57
N HIS A 180 4.06 15.64 4.50
CA HIS A 180 5.49 15.70 4.78
C HIS A 180 6.28 16.69 3.91
N PRO A 181 5.96 16.94 2.61
CA PRO A 181 6.70 17.95 1.85
C PRO A 181 6.43 19.36 2.34
N LEU A 182 5.27 19.62 2.97
CA LEU A 182 4.98 20.91 3.60
C LEU A 182 5.84 21.11 4.85
N GLY A 183 6.01 20.05 5.65
CA GLY A 183 6.91 20.09 6.81
C GLY A 183 8.37 20.26 6.43
N LEU A 184 8.82 19.56 5.38
CA LEU A 184 10.16 19.74 4.81
C LEU A 184 10.35 21.14 4.20
N ALA A 185 9.37 21.65 3.46
CA ALA A 185 9.41 23.01 2.92
C ALA A 185 9.49 24.06 4.04
N ALA A 186 8.71 23.89 5.11
CA ALA A 186 8.78 24.77 6.28
C ALA A 186 10.15 24.69 6.98
N ALA A 187 10.77 23.51 7.07
CA ALA A 187 12.13 23.35 7.58
C ALA A 187 13.16 24.09 6.71
N ALA A 188 13.02 24.04 5.38
CA ALA A 188 13.91 24.73 4.44
C ALA A 188 13.84 26.27 4.56
N MET A 189 12.76 26.82 5.11
CA MET A 189 12.63 28.26 5.36
C MET A 189 13.41 28.73 6.60
N VAL A 190 13.74 27.82 7.52
CA VAL A 190 14.36 28.17 8.82
C VAL A 190 15.75 27.56 9.00
N VAL A 191 16.10 26.53 8.24
CA VAL A 191 17.44 25.92 8.24
C VAL A 191 18.13 26.24 6.94
N ALA A 192 19.24 26.99 7.03
CA ALA A 192 20.07 27.29 5.87
C ALA A 192 20.77 26.01 5.35
N PRO A 193 20.87 25.83 4.03
CA PRO A 193 21.66 24.74 3.44
C PRO A 193 23.13 24.82 3.89
N GLY A 194 23.79 23.68 4.06
CA GLY A 194 25.18 23.64 4.50
C GLY A 194 25.79 22.24 4.54
N GLY A 195 26.75 22.03 5.45
CA GLY A 195 27.42 20.74 5.63
C GLY A 195 26.52 19.67 6.28
N LEU A 196 27.11 18.50 6.56
CA LEU A 196 26.38 17.35 7.13
C LEU A 196 25.55 17.70 8.37
N ALA A 197 26.09 18.54 9.28
CA ALA A 197 25.40 18.93 10.49
C ALA A 197 24.10 19.71 10.23
N THR A 198 24.11 20.66 9.29
CA THR A 198 22.92 21.44 8.93
C THR A 198 21.89 20.60 8.18
N GLU A 199 22.33 19.63 7.38
CA GLU A 199 21.42 18.67 6.72
C GLU A 199 20.71 17.75 7.73
N LEU A 200 21.42 17.28 8.76
CA LEU A 200 20.82 16.51 9.85
C LEU A 200 19.81 17.36 10.65
N VAL A 201 20.12 18.64 10.89
CA VAL A 201 19.19 19.58 11.53
C VAL A 201 17.96 19.81 10.65
N TYR A 202 18.14 20.05 9.35
CA TYR A 202 17.06 20.20 8.39
C TYR A 202 16.14 18.98 8.39
N LEU A 203 16.70 17.76 8.33
CA LEU A 203 15.93 16.52 8.38
C LEU A 203 15.17 16.37 9.71
N ALA A 204 15.83 16.64 10.83
CA ALA A 204 15.21 16.55 12.16
C ALA A 204 14.04 17.53 12.30
N VAL A 205 14.24 18.81 11.93
CA VAL A 205 13.20 19.84 11.95
C VAL A 205 12.07 19.46 10.99
N GLY A 206 12.40 19.01 9.78
CA GLY A 206 11.43 18.57 8.78
C GLY A 206 10.56 17.40 9.25
N ILE A 207 11.14 16.40 9.90
CA ILE A 207 10.41 15.27 10.49
C ILE A 207 9.46 15.76 11.59
N VAL A 208 9.95 16.62 12.49
CA VAL A 208 9.15 17.16 13.61
C VAL A 208 7.97 17.98 13.07
N LEU A 209 8.20 18.90 12.14
CA LEU A 209 7.15 19.72 11.54
C LEU A 209 6.14 18.87 10.77
N SER A 210 6.61 17.88 10.02
CA SER A 210 5.75 16.94 9.27
C SER A 210 4.86 16.13 10.20
N LEU A 211 5.42 15.58 11.29
CA LEU A 211 4.66 14.82 12.28
C LEU A 211 3.67 15.69 13.05
N ALA A 212 4.06 16.91 13.42
CA ALA A 212 3.18 17.86 14.10
C ALA A 212 1.97 18.21 13.21
N LEU A 213 2.21 18.54 11.95
CA LEU A 213 1.16 18.82 10.97
C LEU A 213 0.26 17.61 10.73
N ALA A 214 0.85 16.43 10.50
CA ALA A 214 0.13 15.19 10.28
C ALA A 214 -0.77 14.82 11.48
N TYR A 215 -0.25 14.97 12.70
CA TYR A 215 -1.00 14.71 13.93
C TYR A 215 -2.13 15.71 14.13
N GLY A 216 -1.92 16.99 13.82
CA GLY A 216 -2.95 18.03 13.82
C GLY A 216 -4.11 17.67 12.89
N ILE A 217 -3.80 17.32 11.64
CA ILE A 217 -4.79 16.88 10.63
C ILE A 217 -5.51 15.62 11.09
N HIS A 218 -4.76 14.61 11.58
CA HIS A 218 -5.33 13.37 12.09
C HIS A 218 -6.36 13.62 13.19
N ARG A 219 -6.06 14.54 14.12
CA ARG A 219 -6.92 14.87 15.26
C ARG A 219 -8.14 15.71 14.85
N VAL A 220 -7.95 16.75 14.04
CA VAL A 220 -8.94 17.79 13.76
C VAL A 220 -9.83 17.45 12.55
N VAL A 221 -9.29 16.73 11.56
CA VAL A 221 -10.00 16.45 10.30
C VAL A 221 -10.33 14.96 10.19
N GLU A 222 -9.32 14.11 10.28
CA GLU A 222 -9.47 12.68 9.98
C GLU A 222 -10.38 11.97 10.99
N LYS A 223 -10.11 12.13 12.30
CA LYS A 223 -10.92 11.50 13.36
C LYS A 223 -12.40 11.92 13.31
N PRO A 224 -12.75 13.22 13.19
CA PRO A 224 -14.16 13.62 13.06
C PRO A 224 -14.85 13.05 11.81
N LEU A 225 -14.16 13.02 10.67
CA LEU A 225 -14.72 12.45 9.44
C LEU A 225 -14.92 10.94 9.54
N ILE A 226 -13.96 10.19 10.09
CA ILE A 226 -14.10 8.74 10.35
C ILE A 226 -15.30 8.47 11.27
N ARG A 227 -15.45 9.25 12.35
CA ARG A 227 -16.59 9.10 13.28
C ARG A 227 -17.92 9.38 12.59
N SER A 228 -17.97 10.43 11.76
CA SER A 228 -19.17 10.79 11.00
C SER A 228 -19.54 9.72 9.97
N GLY A 229 -18.55 9.18 9.25
CA GLY A 229 -18.73 8.08 8.32
C GLY A 229 -19.23 6.80 8.99
N LYS A 230 -18.66 6.42 10.15
CA LYS A 230 -19.15 5.27 10.94
C LYS A 230 -20.61 5.44 11.39
N ARG A 231 -21.00 6.64 11.81
CA ARG A 231 -22.40 6.95 12.17
C ARG A 231 -23.33 6.84 10.98
N LEU A 232 -22.93 7.31 9.80
CA LEU A 232 -23.73 7.20 8.58
C LEU A 232 -23.88 5.74 8.12
N ALA A 233 -22.80 4.96 8.13
CA ALA A 233 -22.81 3.55 7.75
C ALA A 233 -23.69 2.71 8.69
N GLY A 234 -23.66 2.97 10.00
CA GLY A 234 -24.54 2.32 10.97
C GLY A 234 -26.02 2.52 10.64
N ARG A 235 -26.43 3.76 10.32
CA ARG A 235 -27.81 4.08 9.93
C ARG A 235 -28.27 3.39 8.65
N VAL A 236 -27.36 3.15 7.70
CA VAL A 236 -27.68 2.41 6.46
C VAL A 236 -27.83 0.92 6.75
N SER A 237 -26.96 0.36 7.61
CA SER A 237 -27.02 -1.05 8.01
C SER A 237 -28.26 -1.38 8.82
N GLU A 238 -28.70 -0.49 9.71
CA GLU A 238 -29.95 -0.65 10.49
C GLU A 238 -31.21 -0.55 9.62
N ARG A 239 -31.11 0.08 8.44
CA ARG A 239 -32.21 0.18 7.47
C ARG A 239 -32.25 -0.97 6.46
N ALA A 240 -31.26 -1.87 6.47
CA ALA A 240 -31.30 -3.05 5.62
C ALA A 240 -32.34 -4.04 6.18
N PRO A 241 -33.33 -4.49 5.39
CA PRO A 241 -34.32 -5.45 5.85
C PRO A 241 -33.63 -6.73 6.34
N GLU A 242 -34.17 -7.32 7.41
CA GLU A 242 -33.67 -8.58 7.99
C GLU A 242 -33.48 -9.64 6.90
N PRO A 243 -32.41 -10.45 6.96
CA PRO A 243 -32.26 -11.59 6.06
C PRO A 243 -33.50 -12.47 6.17
N ILE A 244 -34.21 -12.69 5.06
CA ILE A 244 -35.34 -13.62 4.97
C ILE A 244 -34.89 -14.94 5.60
N ALA A 245 -35.49 -15.31 6.73
CA ALA A 245 -35.23 -16.56 7.42
C ALA A 245 -35.35 -17.70 6.42
N ALA A 246 -34.28 -18.47 6.24
CA ALA A 246 -34.32 -19.67 5.40
C ALA A 246 -35.43 -20.60 5.94
N PRO A 247 -36.36 -21.08 5.10
CA PRO A 247 -37.41 -21.97 5.56
C PRO A 247 -36.77 -23.20 6.21
N GLY A 248 -37.16 -23.47 7.46
CA GLY A 248 -36.61 -24.53 8.29
C GLY A 248 -36.73 -25.87 7.58
N LEU A 249 -35.60 -26.56 7.43
CA LEU A 249 -35.58 -27.97 7.08
C LEU A 249 -36.22 -28.74 8.24
N ALA A 250 -37.40 -29.30 7.98
CA ALA A 250 -38.05 -30.20 8.92
C ALA A 250 -37.13 -31.39 9.23
N PRO A 251 -37.08 -31.86 10.50
CA PRO A 251 -36.25 -33.00 10.86
C PRO A 251 -36.79 -34.25 10.17
N VAL A 252 -35.92 -34.92 9.41
CA VAL A 252 -36.19 -36.25 8.86
C VAL A 252 -36.21 -37.21 10.05
N THR A 253 -37.40 -37.63 10.45
CA THR A 253 -37.59 -38.73 11.41
C THR A 253 -37.31 -40.06 10.70
N ASN A 254 -36.51 -40.90 11.36
CA ASN A 254 -36.17 -42.28 10.97
C ASN A 254 -37.39 -43.15 10.68
#